data_AF-A0A918CME1-F1
#
_entry.id   AF-A0A918CME1-F1
#
_cell.length_a   1.000
_cell.length_b   1.000
_cell.length_c   1.000
_cell.angle_alpha   90.00
_cell.angle_beta   90.00
_cell.angle_gamma   90.00
#
_symmetry.space_group_name_H-M   'P 1'
#
loop_
_entity.id
_entity.type
_entity.pdbx_description
1 polymer ?
#
loop_
_entity_poly.entity_id
_entity_poly.type
_entity_poly.pdbx_seq_one_letter_code
_entity_poly.pdbx_strand_id
1 'polypeptide(L)'
;MRAGTGLLAGGAALTLPPAARAGAATAVPAADPTEGWTQTSFTYSWQKPWNLDLGDRHSHSGGVHRMWVYATDEPFEEGSSTDPRTEMRWKVDYRTGDHMWDADVYLPSGTDGASFVQILRSVRPSGTPATDIMLNVHDADGGTVRRYDGTVLRTGAYDTWFNVKIAHRASSGTGTIKVYFDDSLVLTVDDRGPATRYFKNGVYHHGSGRAEARFRNIVYWRR
;
A
#
# COMPACT_ATOMS: atom_id res chain seq x y z
N MET A 1 69.39 18.84 -39.87
CA MET A 1 68.30 19.22 -38.93
C MET A 1 67.29 18.09 -38.88
N ARG A 2 66.99 17.61 -37.67
CA ARG A 2 65.78 16.89 -37.22
C ARG A 2 65.36 15.55 -37.86
N ALA A 3 65.48 14.53 -36.99
CA ALA A 3 64.40 13.67 -36.48
C ALA A 3 64.12 12.32 -37.15
N GLY A 4 63.95 11.29 -36.31
CA GLY A 4 63.18 10.10 -36.69
C GLY A 4 63.49 8.76 -36.02
N THR A 5 63.85 8.69 -34.74
CA THR A 5 63.85 7.43 -33.96
C THR A 5 62.44 6.82 -33.87
N GLY A 6 62.27 5.58 -34.33
CA GLY A 6 61.08 4.75 -34.11
C GLY A 6 61.47 3.48 -33.36
N LEU A 7 61.18 3.44 -32.05
CA LEU A 7 61.36 2.28 -31.18
C LEU A 7 60.05 1.48 -31.15
N LEU A 8 60.08 0.24 -31.63
CA LEU A 8 58.97 -0.72 -31.54
C LEU A 8 58.89 -1.26 -30.09
N ALA A 9 57.88 -0.84 -29.34
CA ALA A 9 57.55 -1.43 -28.05
C ALA A 9 56.67 -2.67 -28.26
N GLY A 10 57.19 -3.84 -27.88
CA GLY A 10 56.42 -5.08 -27.81
C GLY A 10 55.46 -5.06 -26.63
N GLY A 11 54.16 -5.20 -26.89
CA GLY A 11 53.15 -5.39 -25.86
C GLY A 11 53.12 -6.83 -25.38
N ALA A 12 53.39 -7.06 -24.09
CA ALA A 12 53.16 -8.36 -23.45
C ALA A 12 51.66 -8.55 -23.20
N ALA A 13 51.08 -9.61 -23.75
CA ALA A 13 49.71 -10.01 -23.47
C ALA A 13 49.62 -10.64 -22.08
N LEU A 14 48.98 -9.93 -21.13
CA LEU A 14 48.63 -10.47 -19.83
C LEU A 14 47.39 -11.38 -19.98
N THR A 15 47.58 -12.69 -19.85
CA THR A 15 46.48 -13.66 -19.76
C THR A 15 45.82 -13.58 -18.39
N LEU A 16 44.56 -13.15 -18.33
CA LEU A 16 43.74 -13.19 -17.12
C LEU A 16 43.31 -14.65 -16.82
N PRO A 17 43.31 -15.07 -15.54
CA PRO A 17 42.80 -16.39 -15.16
C PRO A 17 41.27 -16.47 -15.32
N PRO A 18 40.70 -17.67 -15.54
CA PRO A 18 39.26 -17.83 -15.66
C PRO A 18 38.57 -17.51 -14.33
N ALA A 19 37.53 -16.68 -14.40
CA ALA A 19 36.69 -16.37 -13.26
C ALA A 19 36.00 -17.64 -12.75
N ALA A 20 36.20 -17.97 -11.48
CA ALA A 20 35.46 -19.03 -10.82
C ALA A 20 33.97 -18.68 -10.82
N ARG A 21 33.12 -19.57 -11.38
CA ARG A 21 31.68 -19.45 -11.27
C ARG A 21 31.29 -19.60 -9.80
N ALA A 22 30.91 -18.49 -9.16
CA ALA A 22 30.21 -18.54 -7.89
C ALA A 22 28.91 -19.32 -8.10
N GLY A 23 28.76 -20.44 -7.38
CA GLY A 23 27.52 -21.20 -7.38
C GLY A 23 26.37 -20.30 -6.92
N ALA A 24 25.27 -20.28 -7.67
CA ALA A 24 24.07 -19.58 -7.28
C ALA A 24 23.59 -20.15 -5.93
N ALA A 25 23.66 -19.33 -4.88
CA ALA A 25 23.05 -19.66 -3.61
C ALA A 25 21.55 -19.84 -3.86
N THR A 26 21.02 -21.01 -3.57
CA THR A 26 19.58 -21.27 -3.57
C THR A 26 18.94 -20.35 -2.56
N ALA A 27 18.22 -19.33 -3.02
CA ALA A 27 17.45 -18.44 -2.17
C ALA A 27 16.43 -19.29 -1.40
N VAL A 28 16.49 -19.24 -0.08
CA VAL A 28 15.42 -19.81 0.76
C VAL A 28 14.14 -19.04 0.42
N PRO A 29 13.03 -19.72 0.06
CA PRO A 29 11.79 -19.03 -0.21
C PRO A 29 11.40 -18.21 1.02
N ALA A 30 11.02 -16.95 0.80
CA ALA A 30 10.51 -16.11 1.88
C ALA A 30 9.29 -16.82 2.51
N ALA A 31 9.22 -16.82 3.83
CA ALA A 31 8.08 -17.37 4.55
C ALA A 31 6.78 -16.67 4.09
N ASP A 32 5.69 -17.44 3.97
CA ASP A 32 4.38 -16.91 3.62
C ASP A 32 4.00 -15.81 4.64
N PRO A 33 3.61 -14.60 4.18
CA PRO A 33 3.29 -13.49 5.10
C PRO A 33 2.12 -13.81 6.05
N THR A 34 1.30 -14.80 5.72
CA THR A 34 0.17 -15.29 6.51
C THR A 34 0.49 -16.54 7.33
N GLU A 35 1.74 -17.01 7.34
CA GLU A 35 2.16 -18.15 8.16
C GLU A 35 1.91 -17.87 9.66
N GLY A 36 1.19 -18.79 10.31
CA GLY A 36 0.84 -18.69 11.74
C GLY A 36 -0.28 -17.70 12.06
N TRP A 37 -0.94 -17.13 11.05
CA TRP A 37 -2.12 -16.29 11.23
C TRP A 37 -3.42 -17.11 11.16
N THR A 38 -4.46 -16.63 11.84
CA THR A 38 -5.81 -17.22 11.79
C THR A 38 -6.77 -16.26 11.09
N GLN A 39 -7.39 -16.72 10.01
CA GLN A 39 -8.45 -15.98 9.33
C GLN A 39 -9.61 -15.77 10.32
N THR A 40 -10.02 -14.52 10.49
CA THR A 40 -11.05 -14.11 11.45
C THR A 40 -12.16 -13.36 10.72
N SER A 41 -13.41 -13.58 11.11
CA SER A 41 -14.54 -12.81 10.60
C SER A 41 -14.45 -11.33 11.01
N PHE A 42 -14.87 -10.42 10.14
CA PHE A 42 -15.01 -9.00 10.44
C PHE A 42 -16.33 -8.47 9.89
N THR A 43 -16.78 -7.33 10.42
CA THR A 43 -17.89 -6.56 9.87
C THR A 43 -17.41 -5.15 9.54
N TYR A 44 -18.20 -4.37 8.79
CA TYR A 44 -17.84 -3.02 8.38
C TYR A 44 -19.08 -2.14 8.22
N SER A 45 -18.86 -0.82 8.21
CA SER A 45 -19.85 0.16 7.78
C SER A 45 -19.33 0.96 6.59
N TRP A 46 -20.22 1.45 5.76
CA TRP A 46 -19.86 2.32 4.64
C TRP A 46 -19.69 3.77 5.09
N GLN A 47 -18.65 4.42 4.58
CA GLN A 47 -18.51 5.87 4.54
C GLN A 47 -18.58 6.29 3.08
N LYS A 48 -19.48 7.21 2.75
CA LYS A 48 -19.79 7.70 1.40
C LYS A 48 -20.20 9.18 1.50
N PRO A 49 -20.13 10.01 0.43
CA PRO A 49 -20.52 11.42 0.49
C PRO A 49 -21.89 11.61 1.16
N TRP A 50 -22.01 12.50 2.14
CA TRP A 50 -23.18 12.54 3.04
C TRP A 50 -24.49 12.71 2.27
N ASN A 51 -24.47 13.42 1.13
CA ASN A 51 -25.61 13.76 0.28
C ASN A 51 -25.93 12.75 -0.85
N LEU A 52 -25.21 11.65 -0.99
CA LEU A 52 -25.43 10.64 -2.06
C LEU A 52 -25.93 9.31 -1.51
N ASP A 53 -26.56 8.46 -2.31
CA ASP A 53 -26.78 7.08 -1.92
C ASP A 53 -25.50 6.24 -2.10
N LEU A 54 -25.38 5.12 -1.39
CA LEU A 54 -24.21 4.25 -1.53
C LEU A 54 -24.04 3.78 -2.98
N GLY A 55 -25.13 3.44 -3.67
CA GLY A 55 -25.14 2.95 -5.05
C GLY A 55 -24.60 3.95 -6.08
N ASP A 56 -24.55 5.24 -5.75
CA ASP A 56 -24.01 6.28 -6.64
C ASP A 56 -22.49 6.22 -6.74
N ARG A 57 -21.83 5.59 -5.77
CA ARG A 57 -20.37 5.57 -5.59
C ARG A 57 -19.79 4.20 -5.26
N HIS A 58 -20.64 3.20 -5.15
CA HIS A 58 -20.28 1.81 -4.89
C HIS A 58 -21.12 0.85 -5.73
N SER A 59 -20.49 -0.24 -6.14
CA SER A 59 -21.20 -1.41 -6.67
C SER A 59 -20.50 -2.68 -6.22
N HIS A 60 -21.26 -3.76 -6.01
CA HIS A 60 -20.72 -5.08 -5.73
C HIS A 60 -21.27 -6.09 -6.74
N SER A 61 -20.40 -6.65 -7.58
CA SER A 61 -20.77 -7.64 -8.60
C SER A 61 -19.63 -8.62 -8.82
N GLY A 62 -19.96 -9.90 -9.00
CA GLY A 62 -18.95 -10.95 -9.23
C GLY A 62 -17.88 -11.06 -8.13
N GLY A 63 -18.24 -10.75 -6.87
CA GLY A 63 -17.30 -10.75 -5.75
C GLY A 63 -16.33 -9.56 -5.72
N VAL A 64 -16.52 -8.56 -6.58
CA VAL A 64 -15.68 -7.36 -6.65
C VAL A 64 -16.45 -6.16 -6.09
N HIS A 65 -15.92 -5.57 -5.03
CA HIS A 65 -16.34 -4.24 -4.57
C HIS A 65 -15.64 -3.19 -5.43
N ARG A 66 -16.42 -2.39 -6.15
CA ARG A 66 -15.94 -1.21 -6.88
C ARG A 66 -16.39 0.04 -6.13
N MET A 67 -15.44 0.90 -5.78
CA MET A 67 -15.68 2.16 -5.06
C MET A 67 -15.09 3.30 -5.87
N TRP A 68 -15.82 4.41 -6.01
CA TRP A 68 -15.30 5.61 -6.66
C TRP A 68 -15.85 6.88 -5.99
N VAL A 69 -15.17 7.99 -6.22
CA VAL A 69 -15.62 9.36 -5.89
C VAL A 69 -15.08 10.34 -6.92
N TYR A 70 -15.73 11.49 -7.03
CA TYR A 70 -15.19 12.67 -7.71
C TYR A 70 -14.63 13.63 -6.67
N ALA A 71 -13.61 14.42 -7.05
CA ALA A 71 -13.04 15.45 -6.19
C ALA A 71 -14.05 16.53 -5.79
N THR A 72 -15.16 16.65 -6.53
CA THR A 72 -16.27 17.57 -6.26
C THR A 72 -17.38 16.95 -5.42
N ASP A 73 -17.27 15.67 -5.04
CA ASP A 73 -18.23 15.06 -4.13
C ASP A 73 -18.06 15.65 -2.73
N GLU A 74 -19.13 15.62 -1.96
CA GLU A 74 -19.12 16.04 -0.56
C GLU A 74 -18.30 15.07 0.34
N PRO A 75 -17.83 15.53 1.50
CA PRO A 75 -17.28 14.68 2.54
C PRO A 75 -18.25 13.58 3.01
N PHE A 76 -17.74 12.63 3.79
CA PHE A 76 -18.58 11.64 4.48
C PHE A 76 -19.55 12.27 5.49
N GLU A 77 -19.17 13.37 6.13
CA GLU A 77 -19.96 14.06 7.16
C GLU A 77 -20.29 15.47 6.70
N GLU A 78 -21.55 15.87 6.84
CA GLU A 78 -22.00 17.23 6.51
C GLU A 78 -21.25 18.29 7.33
N GLY A 79 -20.78 19.35 6.66
CA GLY A 79 -19.98 20.41 7.27
C GLY A 79 -18.52 20.05 7.57
N SER A 80 -18.07 18.83 7.25
CA SER A 80 -16.67 18.44 7.37
C SER A 80 -15.80 19.12 6.29
N SER A 81 -14.57 19.47 6.63
CA SER A 81 -13.58 19.99 5.67
C SER A 81 -12.71 18.89 5.05
N THR A 82 -13.07 17.61 5.26
CA THR A 82 -12.27 16.48 4.77
C THR A 82 -12.65 16.10 3.35
N ASP A 83 -11.76 15.44 2.63
CA ASP A 83 -12.02 15.13 1.22
C ASP A 83 -13.09 14.01 1.06
N PRO A 84 -13.73 13.91 -0.12
CA PRO A 84 -14.70 12.87 -0.42
C PRO A 84 -14.10 11.47 -0.36
N ARG A 85 -14.95 10.51 0.04
CA ARG A 85 -14.56 9.10 0.12
C ARG A 85 -15.72 8.16 -0.10
N THR A 86 -15.40 6.97 -0.62
CA THR A 86 -16.26 5.79 -0.52
C THR A 86 -15.43 4.64 0.02
N GLU A 87 -15.62 4.30 1.30
CA GLU A 87 -14.76 3.37 2.03
C GLU A 87 -15.53 2.45 2.97
N MET A 88 -15.04 1.22 3.08
CA MET A 88 -15.38 0.32 4.18
C MET A 88 -14.60 0.75 5.42
N ARG A 89 -15.32 1.10 6.49
CA ARG A 89 -14.77 1.25 7.84
C ARG A 89 -14.98 -0.04 8.61
N TRP A 90 -13.90 -0.78 8.86
CA TRP A 90 -13.98 -2.06 9.56
C TRP A 90 -14.42 -1.84 11.01
N LYS A 91 -15.34 -2.66 11.50
CA LYS A 91 -15.84 -2.69 12.89
C LYS A 91 -14.98 -3.61 13.75
N VAL A 92 -13.67 -3.49 13.58
CA VAL A 92 -12.66 -4.21 14.33
C VAL A 92 -11.70 -3.17 14.89
N ASP A 93 -12.07 -2.63 16.04
CA ASP A 93 -11.27 -1.65 16.76
C ASP A 93 -10.30 -2.39 17.69
N TYR A 94 -9.03 -2.02 17.68
CA TYR A 94 -8.00 -2.69 18.45
C TYR A 94 -6.97 -1.73 19.04
N ARG A 95 -6.39 -2.08 20.20
CA ARG A 95 -5.33 -1.32 20.87
C ARG A 95 -3.98 -2.04 20.88
N THR A 96 -3.99 -3.35 20.83
CA THR A 96 -2.81 -4.21 20.90
C THR A 96 -3.13 -5.51 20.18
N GLY A 97 -2.09 -6.28 19.85
CA GLY A 97 -2.22 -7.56 19.18
C GLY A 97 -1.76 -7.49 17.73
N ASP A 98 -1.73 -8.64 17.10
CA ASP A 98 -1.34 -8.79 15.71
C ASP A 98 -2.59 -8.83 14.83
N HIS A 99 -2.68 -7.89 13.89
CA HIS A 99 -3.83 -7.68 13.02
C HIS A 99 -3.37 -7.53 11.57
N MET A 100 -4.02 -8.20 10.61
CA MET A 100 -3.69 -8.02 9.20
C MET A 100 -4.93 -7.78 8.35
N TRP A 101 -4.87 -6.74 7.52
CA TRP A 101 -5.77 -6.53 6.39
C TRP A 101 -5.12 -7.13 5.13
N ASP A 102 -5.88 -7.88 4.35
CA ASP A 102 -5.42 -8.57 3.15
C ASP A 102 -6.51 -8.49 2.06
N ALA A 103 -6.16 -8.10 0.84
CA ALA A 103 -7.07 -8.17 -0.30
C ALA A 103 -6.30 -8.15 -1.63
N ASP A 104 -6.98 -8.62 -2.68
CA ASP A 104 -6.60 -8.26 -4.04
C ASP A 104 -7.14 -6.86 -4.35
N VAL A 105 -6.29 -6.00 -4.91
CA VAL A 105 -6.59 -4.62 -5.24
C VAL A 105 -6.40 -4.39 -6.74
N TYR A 106 -7.32 -3.63 -7.35
CA TYR A 106 -7.20 -3.12 -8.71
C TYR A 106 -7.40 -1.61 -8.69
N LEU A 107 -6.47 -0.90 -9.30
CA LEU A 107 -6.45 0.56 -9.37
C LEU A 107 -6.60 0.96 -10.84
N PRO A 108 -7.74 1.54 -11.27
CA PRO A 108 -7.87 2.01 -12.65
C PRO A 108 -6.95 3.20 -12.94
N SER A 109 -6.39 3.25 -14.15
CA SER A 109 -5.64 4.41 -14.62
C SER A 109 -6.45 5.71 -14.53
N GLY A 110 -5.75 6.81 -14.30
CA GLY A 110 -6.34 8.14 -14.06
C GLY A 110 -6.69 8.43 -12.59
N THR A 111 -6.54 7.46 -11.68
CA THR A 111 -6.70 7.70 -10.23
C THR A 111 -5.40 8.27 -9.65
N ASP A 112 -5.37 9.58 -9.36
CA ASP A 112 -4.18 10.26 -8.82
C ASP A 112 -4.44 10.91 -7.45
N GLY A 113 -3.60 10.60 -6.45
CA GLY A 113 -3.65 11.19 -5.12
C GLY A 113 -4.66 10.56 -4.16
N ALA A 114 -5.23 9.38 -4.49
CA ALA A 114 -6.22 8.74 -3.63
C ALA A 114 -5.60 7.70 -2.68
N SER A 115 -6.01 7.70 -1.41
CA SER A 115 -5.73 6.60 -0.48
C SER A 115 -6.69 5.44 -0.75
N PHE A 116 -6.16 4.21 -0.92
CA PHE A 116 -7.00 3.02 -1.15
C PHE A 116 -7.08 2.08 0.07
N VAL A 117 -6.14 2.16 1.00
CA VAL A 117 -6.16 1.43 2.27
C VAL A 117 -5.45 2.21 3.38
N GLN A 118 -5.96 2.11 4.60
CA GLN A 118 -5.50 2.91 5.74
C GLN A 118 -5.58 2.13 7.07
N ILE A 119 -4.72 2.51 8.02
CA ILE A 119 -4.92 2.25 9.45
C ILE A 119 -5.18 3.60 10.12
N LEU A 120 -6.39 3.79 10.67
CA LEU A 120 -6.78 5.02 11.37
C LEU A 120 -6.63 4.85 12.87
N ARG A 121 -6.45 5.97 13.56
CA ARG A 121 -6.30 6.09 15.03
C ARG A 121 -7.51 6.87 15.59
N SER A 122 -8.58 6.16 15.95
CA SER A 122 -9.85 6.75 16.44
C SER A 122 -9.68 7.43 17.80
N VAL A 123 -8.95 6.81 18.71
CA VAL A 123 -8.64 7.36 20.04
C VAL A 123 -7.13 7.40 20.17
N ARG A 124 -6.56 8.60 20.27
CA ARG A 124 -5.10 8.83 20.26
C ARG A 124 -4.71 10.02 21.13
N PRO A 125 -3.44 10.14 21.56
CA PRO A 125 -2.95 11.31 22.26
C PRO A 125 -3.19 12.60 21.46
N SER A 126 -3.55 13.67 22.17
CA SER A 126 -3.75 14.99 21.56
C SER A 126 -2.51 15.45 20.80
N GLY A 127 -2.71 16.15 19.69
CA GLY A 127 -1.62 16.64 18.83
C GLY A 127 -0.94 15.57 17.96
N THR A 128 -1.39 14.31 17.97
CA THR A 128 -0.80 13.26 17.12
C THR A 128 -1.61 12.98 15.85
N PRO A 129 -0.98 12.48 14.75
CA PRO A 129 -1.66 12.24 13.48
C PRO A 129 -2.81 11.21 13.58
N ALA A 130 -3.83 11.36 12.73
CA ALA A 130 -5.03 10.52 12.75
C ALA A 130 -4.87 9.13 12.09
N THR A 131 -3.74 8.85 11.46
CA THR A 131 -3.46 7.56 10.79
C THR A 131 -2.14 7.00 11.31
N ASP A 132 -1.95 5.69 11.17
CA ASP A 132 -0.64 5.03 11.28
C ASP A 132 -0.02 4.79 9.89
N ILE A 133 -0.85 4.50 8.89
CA ILE A 133 -0.45 4.39 7.48
C ILE A 133 -1.62 4.72 6.54
N MET A 134 -1.29 5.28 5.38
CA MET A 134 -2.15 5.33 4.19
C MET A 134 -1.30 4.84 3.00
N LEU A 135 -1.89 4.01 2.13
CA LEU A 135 -1.30 3.71 0.83
C LEU A 135 -2.05 4.49 -0.24
N ASN A 136 -1.30 5.35 -0.94
CA ASN A 136 -1.82 6.27 -1.94
C ASN A 136 -1.42 5.78 -3.33
N VAL A 137 -2.31 5.99 -4.30
CA VAL A 137 -2.02 5.80 -5.73
C VAL A 137 -1.72 7.14 -6.39
N HIS A 138 -0.75 7.17 -7.30
CA HIS A 138 -0.38 8.38 -8.06
C HIS A 138 -0.09 8.10 -9.53
N ASP A 139 -0.33 9.10 -10.38
CA ASP A 139 -0.17 9.04 -11.85
C ASP A 139 1.28 9.27 -12.31
N ALA A 140 2.13 8.30 -12.00
CA ALA A 140 3.49 8.21 -12.54
C ALA A 140 3.79 6.73 -12.86
N ASP A 141 4.66 6.47 -13.84
CA ASP A 141 5.21 5.14 -14.13
C ASP A 141 4.14 4.03 -14.29
N GLY A 142 3.02 4.33 -14.95
CA GLY A 142 1.91 3.38 -15.11
C GLY A 142 1.13 3.14 -13.80
N GLY A 143 1.13 4.11 -12.90
CA GLY A 143 0.52 4.05 -11.58
C GLY A 143 1.55 3.66 -10.52
N THR A 144 1.81 4.55 -9.57
CA THR A 144 2.65 4.23 -8.40
C THR A 144 1.82 4.04 -7.15
N VAL A 145 2.24 3.13 -6.28
CA VAL A 145 1.75 3.05 -4.90
C VAL A 145 2.80 3.61 -3.96
N ARG A 146 2.40 4.50 -3.06
CA ARG A 146 3.27 5.19 -2.10
C ARG A 146 2.71 5.06 -0.68
N ARG A 147 3.61 5.13 0.32
CA ARG A 147 3.19 5.36 1.71
C ARG A 147 2.97 6.85 1.89
N TYR A 148 1.72 7.29 2.09
CA TYR A 148 1.36 8.70 1.94
C TYR A 148 1.89 9.22 0.59
N ASP A 149 2.46 10.43 0.53
CA ASP A 149 3.07 10.98 -0.68
C ASP A 149 4.60 10.73 -0.73
N GLY A 150 5.10 9.80 0.10
CA GLY A 150 6.51 9.52 0.28
C GLY A 150 7.08 8.56 -0.77
N THR A 151 7.88 7.60 -0.30
CA THR A 151 8.59 6.65 -1.15
C THR A 151 7.64 5.79 -1.99
N VAL A 152 8.01 5.63 -3.27
CA VAL A 152 7.36 4.69 -4.19
C VAL A 152 7.66 3.26 -3.75
N LEU A 153 6.61 2.50 -3.47
CA LEU A 153 6.66 1.09 -3.07
C LEU A 153 6.40 0.14 -4.25
N ARG A 154 5.68 0.62 -5.28
CA ARG A 154 5.37 -0.12 -6.50
C ARG A 154 5.17 0.85 -7.67
N THR A 155 5.59 0.46 -8.85
CA THR A 155 5.26 1.09 -10.15
C THR A 155 4.41 0.13 -10.99
N GLY A 156 3.78 0.61 -12.07
CA GLY A 156 2.93 -0.23 -12.92
C GLY A 156 1.74 -0.84 -12.18
N ALA A 157 1.18 -0.11 -11.21
CA ALA A 157 0.07 -0.58 -10.38
C ALA A 157 -1.31 -0.42 -11.04
N TYR A 158 -1.41 0.39 -12.10
CA TYR A 158 -2.68 0.56 -12.78
C TYR A 158 -3.11 -0.66 -13.58
N ASP A 159 -4.41 -0.81 -13.68
CA ASP A 159 -5.12 -1.73 -14.56
C ASP A 159 -4.71 -3.21 -14.44
N THR A 160 -4.15 -3.56 -13.29
CA THR A 160 -3.81 -4.92 -12.91
C THR A 160 -4.32 -5.22 -11.52
N TRP A 161 -4.69 -6.48 -11.29
CA TRP A 161 -4.88 -6.98 -9.94
C TRP A 161 -3.53 -7.30 -9.32
N PHE A 162 -3.35 -6.96 -8.05
CA PHE A 162 -2.23 -7.40 -7.24
C PHE A 162 -2.69 -7.56 -5.79
N ASN A 163 -2.04 -8.45 -5.05
CA ASN A 163 -2.37 -8.65 -3.65
C ASN A 163 -1.68 -7.60 -2.77
N VAL A 164 -2.40 -7.10 -1.77
CA VAL A 164 -1.90 -6.15 -0.77
C VAL A 164 -2.21 -6.68 0.63
N LYS A 165 -1.17 -6.79 1.46
CA LYS A 165 -1.31 -7.10 2.89
C LYS A 165 -0.72 -5.97 3.73
N ILE A 166 -1.44 -5.58 4.78
CA ILE A 166 -0.94 -4.69 5.82
C ILE A 166 -1.05 -5.41 7.16
N ALA A 167 0.09 -5.88 7.66
CA ALA A 167 0.21 -6.49 8.98
C ALA A 167 0.63 -5.43 10.01
N HIS A 168 -0.10 -5.36 11.11
CA HIS A 168 0.16 -4.44 12.21
C HIS A 168 0.32 -5.23 13.51
N ARG A 169 1.54 -5.21 14.05
CA ARG A 169 1.84 -5.63 15.40
C ARG A 169 1.66 -4.44 16.34
N ALA A 170 0.44 -4.25 16.82
CA ALA A 170 0.12 -3.15 17.73
C ALA A 170 0.57 -3.49 19.15
N SER A 171 1.24 -2.55 19.82
CA SER A 171 1.69 -2.70 21.21
C SER A 171 1.13 -1.58 22.11
N SER A 172 1.37 -1.70 23.42
CA SER A 172 1.10 -0.63 24.38
C SER A 172 2.08 0.54 24.29
N GLY A 173 3.18 0.39 23.54
CA GLY A 173 4.11 1.45 23.16
C GLY A 173 4.09 1.66 21.65
N THR A 174 5.26 1.67 21.02
CA THR A 174 5.40 1.68 19.56
C THR A 174 5.22 0.27 19.01
N GLY A 175 4.31 0.13 18.05
CA GLY A 175 4.10 -1.09 17.26
C GLY A 175 4.84 -1.03 15.92
N THR A 176 4.68 -2.08 15.13
CA THR A 176 5.32 -2.20 13.80
C THR A 176 4.29 -2.53 12.74
N ILE A 177 4.37 -1.85 11.60
CA ILE A 177 3.56 -2.09 10.41
C ILE A 177 4.45 -2.64 9.31
N LYS A 178 3.99 -3.72 8.68
CA LYS A 178 4.59 -4.32 7.49
C LYS A 178 3.60 -4.30 6.34
N VAL A 179 4.05 -3.90 5.16
CA VAL A 179 3.26 -3.94 3.92
C VAL A 179 3.88 -4.94 2.97
N TYR A 180 3.03 -5.75 2.35
CA TYR A 180 3.43 -6.73 1.35
C TYR A 180 2.64 -6.50 0.06
N PHE A 181 3.31 -6.65 -1.08
CA PHE A 181 2.68 -6.74 -2.39
C PHE A 181 3.03 -8.07 -3.02
N ASP A 182 2.02 -8.82 -3.46
CA ASP A 182 2.19 -10.17 -4.03
C ASP A 182 3.11 -11.03 -3.13
N ASP A 183 2.78 -11.03 -1.83
CA ASP A 183 3.49 -11.71 -0.73
C ASP A 183 4.94 -11.27 -0.46
N SER A 184 5.45 -10.29 -1.21
CA SER A 184 6.79 -9.73 -1.01
C SER A 184 6.74 -8.53 -0.05
N LEU A 185 7.58 -8.54 1.00
CA LEU A 185 7.69 -7.43 1.95
C LEU A 185 8.28 -6.19 1.25
N VAL A 186 7.51 -5.09 1.21
CA VAL A 186 7.93 -3.83 0.55
C VAL A 186 8.15 -2.68 1.52
N LEU A 187 7.63 -2.77 2.75
CA LEU A 187 7.76 -1.73 3.76
C LEU A 187 7.76 -2.33 5.17
N THR A 188 8.65 -1.83 6.03
CA THR A 188 8.56 -2.00 7.49
C THR A 188 8.74 -0.63 8.13
N VAL A 189 7.78 -0.21 8.95
CA VAL A 189 7.80 1.08 9.65
C VAL A 189 7.21 0.94 11.04
N ASP A 190 7.60 1.83 11.93
CA ASP A 190 6.93 1.97 13.22
C ASP A 190 5.53 2.58 13.04
N ASP A 191 4.59 2.16 13.90
CA ASP A 191 3.33 2.87 14.09
C ASP A 191 3.55 4.19 14.87
N ARG A 192 2.47 4.94 15.15
CA ARG A 192 2.57 6.22 15.88
C ARG A 192 2.29 6.10 17.38
N GLY A 193 2.58 4.93 17.95
CA GLY A 193 2.41 4.65 19.37
C GLY A 193 0.95 4.44 19.78
N PRO A 194 0.64 4.56 21.09
CA PRO A 194 -0.63 4.13 21.66
C PRO A 194 -1.85 4.78 20.98
N ALA A 195 -2.77 3.94 20.49
CA ALA A 195 -4.06 4.37 19.96
C ALA A 195 -5.08 3.23 19.96
N THR A 196 -6.37 3.55 19.87
CA THR A 196 -7.36 2.64 19.31
C THR A 196 -7.33 2.78 17.80
N ARG A 197 -7.12 1.68 17.07
CA ARG A 197 -7.01 1.64 15.62
C ARG A 197 -8.13 0.86 14.97
N TYR A 198 -8.30 1.07 13.67
CA TYR A 198 -9.14 0.25 12.80
C TYR A 198 -8.65 0.37 11.35
N PHE A 199 -8.98 -0.63 10.53
CA PHE A 199 -8.68 -0.61 9.09
C PHE A 199 -9.78 0.10 8.30
N LYS A 200 -9.36 0.74 7.19
CA LYS A 200 -10.25 1.17 6.12
C LYS A 200 -9.71 0.74 4.77
N ASN A 201 -10.60 0.42 3.85
CA ASN A 201 -10.27 0.25 2.43
C ASN A 201 -11.37 0.85 1.54
N GLY A 202 -10.98 1.36 0.38
CA GLY A 202 -11.89 2.01 -0.57
C GLY A 202 -11.18 3.08 -1.38
N VAL A 203 -11.75 4.27 -1.44
CA VAL A 203 -11.13 5.45 -2.05
C VAL A 203 -11.37 6.66 -1.15
N TYR A 204 -10.30 7.31 -0.71
CA TYR A 204 -10.32 8.64 -0.10
C TYR A 204 -9.48 9.58 -0.96
N HIS A 205 -10.12 10.53 -1.64
CA HIS A 205 -9.54 11.21 -2.80
C HIS A 205 -9.04 12.61 -2.48
N HIS A 206 -7.73 12.83 -2.54
CA HIS A 206 -7.10 14.14 -2.30
C HIS A 206 -6.78 14.90 -3.59
N GLY A 207 -6.96 14.26 -4.74
CA GLY A 207 -6.58 14.80 -6.04
C GLY A 207 -7.73 15.52 -6.75
N SER A 208 -7.66 15.49 -8.09
CA SER A 208 -8.68 16.07 -8.96
C SER A 208 -9.42 14.97 -9.74
N GLY A 209 -10.50 15.33 -10.42
CA GLY A 209 -11.22 14.39 -11.28
C GLY A 209 -11.86 13.23 -10.50
N ARG A 210 -11.79 12.03 -11.06
CA ARG A 210 -12.39 10.81 -10.51
C ARG A 210 -11.32 9.88 -9.97
N ALA A 211 -11.55 9.34 -8.79
CA ALA A 211 -10.74 8.27 -8.22
C ALA A 211 -11.55 6.99 -8.08
N GLU A 212 -10.95 5.84 -8.37
CA GLU A 212 -11.57 4.52 -8.24
C GLU A 212 -10.58 3.51 -7.66
N ALA A 213 -11.09 2.57 -6.86
CA ALA A 213 -10.37 1.37 -6.48
C ALA A 213 -11.36 0.20 -6.44
N ARG A 214 -10.85 -1.01 -6.71
CA ARG A 214 -11.63 -2.24 -6.63
C ARG A 214 -10.94 -3.24 -5.73
N PHE A 215 -11.74 -4.01 -5.02
CA PHE A 215 -11.29 -4.98 -4.03
C PHE A 215 -12.03 -6.30 -4.21
N ARG A 216 -11.32 -7.41 -4.07
CA ARG A 216 -11.89 -8.75 -3.93
C ARG A 216 -11.03 -9.56 -2.96
N ASN A 217 -11.54 -10.72 -2.54
CA ASN A 217 -10.81 -11.62 -1.63
C ASN A 217 -10.34 -10.89 -0.36
N ILE A 218 -11.22 -10.07 0.23
CA ILE A 218 -10.89 -9.27 1.40
C ILE A 218 -10.92 -10.17 2.64
N VAL A 219 -9.79 -10.27 3.32
CA VAL A 219 -9.56 -11.14 4.48
C VAL A 219 -9.00 -10.35 5.66
N TYR A 220 -9.47 -10.71 6.86
CA TYR A 220 -8.92 -10.25 8.12
C TYR A 220 -8.20 -11.39 8.82
N TRP A 221 -6.98 -11.14 9.27
CA TRP A 221 -6.20 -12.10 10.04
C TRP A 221 -5.88 -11.59 11.44
N ARG A 222 -5.81 -12.52 12.40
CA ARG A 222 -5.29 -12.29 13.76
C ARG A 222 -4.26 -13.32 14.17
N ARG A 223 -3.42 -12.91 15.12
CA ARG A 223 -2.49 -13.77 15.86
C ARG A 223 -2.42 -13.35 17.33
#